data_AF-A0A3N0ZG31-F1
#
_entry.id   AF-A0A3N0ZG31-F1
#
_cell.length_a   1.000
_cell.length_b   1.000
_cell.length_c   1.000
_cell.angle_alpha   90.00
_cell.angle_beta   90.00
_cell.angle_gamma   90.00
#
_symmetry.space_group_name_H-M   'P 1'
#
loop_
_entity.id
_entity.type
_entity.pdbx_description
1 polymer ?
#
loop_
_entity_poly.entity_id
_entity_poly.type
_entity_poly.pdbx_seq_one_letter_code
_entity_poly.pdbx_strand_id
1 'polypeptide(L)'
;MKDKELELQQRIHRLISDPSKVFTTVSGKRLQFLSPGFINREKGPDFRDVAILLNGSIIICDCEFHKNASEWLEHKHSNDDEYNRVGVHIVFNNDIPINQNFETLIIEPELLPTNEPTDGEIEINEFLDTLDELQNYALLRLLRKTSEAKLLLERMPIENAFEFSLRNFLNKYRSRKRRPVYKEEILEEVIQTLKNSEMLYILYDIAKQADFNVPERFYKLTKTRIDKEGKNLRLEILLNCVLPLALALTNEEQRISLFVWFWSTPALNSYGVLTRKFKQIPQNFIWQQQGMLEILYQFDKKTKISNSNFLKIGEVLNFFHIGAPPFP
;
A
#
# COMPACT_ATOMS: atom_id res chain seq x y z
N MET A 1 31.04 -8.22 13.13
CA MET A 1 29.76 -8.92 13.38
C MET A 1 28.59 -8.01 13.09
N LYS A 2 28.52 -6.82 13.69
CA LYS A 2 27.48 -5.80 13.46
C LYS A 2 27.29 -5.40 11.98
N ASP A 3 28.37 -5.26 11.22
CA ASP A 3 28.27 -4.91 9.79
C ASP A 3 27.58 -5.98 8.93
N LYS A 4 27.75 -7.27 9.28
CA LYS A 4 27.10 -8.39 8.59
C LYS A 4 25.61 -8.50 8.93
N GLU A 5 25.23 -8.06 10.12
CA GLU A 5 23.85 -8.06 10.59
C GLU A 5 23.05 -6.95 9.91
N LEU A 6 23.61 -5.75 9.86
CA LEU A 6 23.03 -4.62 9.12
C LEU A 6 22.85 -4.94 7.62
N GLU A 7 23.81 -5.64 7.02
CA GLU A 7 23.69 -6.11 5.63
C GLU A 7 22.51 -7.07 5.44
N LEU A 8 22.29 -7.99 6.39
CA LEU A 8 21.14 -8.90 6.35
C LEU A 8 19.82 -8.16 6.56
N GLN A 9 19.76 -7.22 7.49
CA GLN A 9 18.59 -6.36 7.71
C GLN A 9 18.24 -5.58 6.44
N GLN A 10 19.21 -5.03 5.72
CA GLN A 10 18.98 -4.35 4.43
C GLN A 10 18.42 -5.29 3.37
N ARG A 11 18.93 -6.53 3.28
CA ARG A 11 18.43 -7.52 2.31
C ARG A 11 17.03 -8.00 2.66
N ILE A 12 16.72 -8.18 3.95
CA ILE A 12 15.38 -8.48 4.45
C ILE A 12 14.43 -7.33 4.12
N HIS A 13 14.83 -6.10 4.42
CA HIS A 13 14.06 -4.90 4.12
C HIS A 13 13.70 -4.85 2.63
N ARG A 14 14.67 -5.00 1.72
CA ARG A 14 14.43 -5.08 0.26
C ARG A 14 13.47 -6.21 -0.13
N LEU A 15 13.53 -7.35 0.54
CA LEU A 15 12.64 -8.48 0.27
C LEU A 15 11.20 -8.15 0.67
N ILE A 16 10.99 -7.53 1.83
CA ILE A 16 9.67 -7.13 2.33
C ILE A 16 9.15 -5.83 1.70
N SER A 17 10.02 -5.06 1.04
CA SER A 17 9.67 -3.92 0.18
C SER A 17 9.01 -4.33 -1.13
N ASP A 18 8.85 -5.63 -1.44
CA ASP A 18 8.06 -6.08 -2.58
C ASP A 18 6.63 -6.40 -2.14
N PRO A 19 5.70 -5.43 -2.24
CA PRO A 19 4.33 -5.63 -1.80
C PRO A 19 3.54 -6.57 -2.73
N SER A 20 4.10 -7.08 -3.83
CA SER A 20 3.46 -8.13 -4.61
C SER A 20 3.62 -9.53 -4.00
N LYS A 21 4.58 -9.69 -3.08
CA LYS A 21 4.84 -10.96 -2.42
C LYS A 21 3.85 -11.21 -1.30
N VAL A 22 3.37 -12.45 -1.26
CA VAL A 22 2.50 -12.97 -0.22
C VAL A 22 3.23 -14.13 0.45
N PHE A 23 3.32 -14.05 1.77
CA PHE A 23 3.95 -15.02 2.64
C PHE A 23 2.90 -15.79 3.44
N THR A 24 3.34 -16.91 4.02
CA THR A 24 2.55 -17.67 4.99
C THR A 24 3.36 -17.73 6.29
N THR A 25 2.75 -17.33 7.40
CA THR A 25 3.40 -17.38 8.72
C THR A 25 3.42 -18.80 9.25
N VAL A 26 4.22 -19.05 10.29
CA VAL A 26 4.30 -20.37 10.94
C VAL A 26 2.93 -20.83 11.46
N SER A 27 2.05 -19.91 11.88
CA SER A 27 0.69 -20.24 12.31
C SER A 27 -0.29 -20.50 11.16
N GLY A 28 0.17 -20.43 9.91
CA GLY A 28 -0.64 -20.64 8.71
C GLY A 28 -1.41 -19.40 8.25
N LYS A 29 -1.18 -18.23 8.86
CA LYS A 29 -1.82 -16.98 8.42
C LYS A 29 -1.15 -16.43 7.17
N ARG A 30 -1.96 -15.87 6.28
CA ARG A 30 -1.50 -15.22 5.05
C ARG A 30 -1.02 -13.81 5.38
N LEU A 31 0.22 -13.50 5.05
CA LEU A 31 0.90 -12.24 5.38
C LEU A 31 1.36 -11.55 4.09
N GLN A 32 1.09 -10.26 3.95
CA GLN A 32 1.65 -9.43 2.88
C GLN A 32 2.18 -8.14 3.49
N PHE A 33 3.41 -7.75 3.18
CA PHE A 33 3.93 -6.45 3.55
C PHE A 33 3.37 -5.42 2.58
N LEU A 34 2.52 -4.52 3.07
CA LEU A 34 1.98 -3.40 2.27
C LEU A 34 2.94 -2.22 2.26
N SER A 35 3.74 -2.09 3.31
CA SER A 35 4.87 -1.19 3.39
C SER A 35 5.92 -1.74 4.35
N PRO A 36 7.21 -1.72 3.99
CA PRO A 36 8.31 -2.31 4.76
C PRO A 36 8.70 -1.48 5.99
N GLY A 37 8.07 -0.32 6.22
CA GLY A 37 8.49 0.61 7.28
C GLY A 37 9.90 1.15 7.01
N PHE A 38 10.65 1.43 8.07
CA PHE A 38 12.04 1.89 7.98
C PHE A 38 12.99 1.05 8.83
N ILE A 39 14.22 0.88 8.35
CA ILE A 39 15.30 0.24 9.10
C ILE A 39 15.66 1.11 10.30
N ASN A 40 15.54 0.56 11.50
CA ASN A 40 15.97 1.20 12.74
C ASN A 40 17.48 1.03 12.91
N ARG A 41 18.20 2.14 13.11
CA ARG A 41 19.66 2.14 13.39
C ARG A 41 19.97 2.38 14.86
N GLU A 42 18.94 2.59 15.67
CA GLU A 42 19.01 2.84 17.11
C GLU A 42 18.55 1.59 17.89
N LYS A 43 18.40 1.71 19.20
CA LYS A 43 17.87 0.63 20.06
C LYS A 43 16.42 0.30 19.67
N GLY A 44 16.00 -0.94 19.89
CA GLY A 44 14.65 -1.42 19.62
C GLY A 44 14.59 -2.27 18.34
N PRO A 45 13.38 -2.53 17.81
CA PRO A 45 13.19 -3.47 16.73
C PRO A 45 13.84 -3.02 15.42
N ASP A 46 14.28 -3.97 14.61
CA ASP A 46 15.02 -3.75 13.36
C ASP A 46 14.26 -2.95 12.30
N PHE A 47 12.95 -3.14 12.22
CA PHE A 47 12.08 -2.42 11.29
C PHE A 47 10.91 -1.80 12.04
N ARG A 48 10.72 -0.50 11.86
CA ARG A 48 9.65 0.26 12.53
C ARG A 48 8.56 0.71 11.58
N ASP A 49 7.34 0.78 12.10
CA ASP A 49 6.14 1.25 11.41
C ASP A 49 5.87 0.51 10.09
N VAL A 50 6.05 -0.81 10.12
CA VAL A 50 5.73 -1.72 9.04
C VAL A 50 4.21 -1.85 8.91
N ALA A 51 3.70 -1.70 7.69
CA ALA A 51 2.29 -1.96 7.40
C ALA A 51 2.14 -3.35 6.78
N ILE A 52 1.43 -4.24 7.46
CA ILE A 52 1.17 -5.59 7.00
C ILE A 52 -0.31 -5.82 6.74
N LEU A 53 -0.63 -6.75 5.85
CA LEU A 53 -1.95 -7.33 5.65
C LEU A 53 -1.88 -8.79 6.12
N LEU A 54 -2.41 -9.05 7.32
CA LEU A 54 -2.42 -10.36 7.97
C LEU A 54 -3.84 -10.92 7.97
N ASN A 55 -4.08 -12.01 7.25
CA ASN A 55 -5.42 -12.55 6.96
C ASN A 55 -6.41 -11.43 6.59
N GLY A 56 -6.01 -10.58 5.64
CA GLY A 56 -6.84 -9.44 5.21
C GLY A 56 -6.94 -8.29 6.20
N SER A 57 -6.46 -8.37 7.43
CA SER A 57 -6.41 -7.24 8.36
C SER A 57 -5.14 -6.42 8.16
N ILE A 58 -5.28 -5.12 7.92
CA ILE A 58 -4.15 -4.18 7.85
C ILE A 58 -3.73 -3.79 9.27
N ILE A 59 -2.48 -4.06 9.62
CA ILE A 59 -1.91 -3.80 10.94
C ILE A 59 -0.66 -2.95 10.75
N ILE A 60 -0.44 -1.98 11.64
CA ILE A 60 0.84 -1.28 11.77
C ILE A 60 1.55 -1.83 12.98
N CYS A 61 2.72 -2.41 12.76
CA CYS A 61 3.54 -3.00 13.79
C CYS A 61 5.02 -2.76 13.48
N ASP A 62 5.87 -3.11 14.43
CA ASP A 62 7.29 -3.22 14.19
C ASP A 62 7.62 -4.67 13.79
N CYS A 63 8.78 -4.89 13.18
CA CYS A 63 9.27 -6.23 12.84
C CYS A 63 10.69 -6.39 13.36
N GLU A 64 11.01 -7.58 13.84
CA GLU A 64 12.34 -7.92 14.36
C GLU A 64 12.94 -9.06 13.54
N PHE A 65 14.22 -8.98 13.19
CA PHE A 65 14.91 -10.04 12.48
C PHE A 65 15.96 -10.73 13.36
N HIS A 66 15.96 -12.06 13.34
CA HIS A 66 16.99 -12.88 13.96
C HIS A 66 17.39 -14.04 13.05
N LYS A 67 18.56 -14.65 13.26
CA LYS A 67 18.90 -15.86 12.49
C LYS A 67 18.15 -17.07 13.03
N ASN A 68 18.14 -17.20 14.35
CA ASN A 68 17.41 -18.24 15.07
C ASN A 68 16.30 -17.62 15.90
N ALA A 69 15.18 -18.31 16.06
CA ALA A 69 14.10 -17.83 16.91
C ALA A 69 14.53 -17.73 18.38
N SER A 70 15.44 -18.59 18.85
CA SER A 70 15.99 -18.57 20.21
C SER A 70 16.64 -17.25 20.62
N GLU A 71 17.20 -16.51 19.65
CA GLU A 71 17.88 -15.23 19.88
C GLU A 71 16.94 -14.19 20.53
N TRP A 72 15.63 -14.31 20.30
CA TRP A 72 14.62 -13.50 20.98
C TRP A 72 14.70 -13.57 22.51
N LEU A 73 14.93 -14.77 23.05
CA LEU A 73 15.05 -15.01 24.49
C LEU A 73 16.44 -14.63 25.00
N GLU A 74 17.49 -14.91 24.22
CA GLU A 74 18.88 -14.58 24.57
C GLU A 74 19.08 -13.08 24.75
N HIS A 75 18.48 -12.29 23.86
CA HIS A 75 18.49 -10.83 23.92
C HIS A 75 17.50 -10.25 24.93
N LYS A 76 16.65 -11.09 25.56
CA LYS A 76 15.65 -10.70 26.56
C LYS A 76 14.62 -9.69 26.05
N HIS A 77 14.31 -9.69 24.75
CA HIS A 77 13.33 -8.78 24.15
C HIS A 77 11.93 -8.91 24.76
N SER A 78 11.60 -10.09 25.31
CA SER A 78 10.34 -10.32 26.03
C SER A 78 10.11 -9.39 27.24
N ASN A 79 11.16 -8.79 27.79
CA ASN A 79 11.09 -7.91 28.95
C ASN A 79 11.44 -6.44 28.61
N ASP A 80 11.55 -6.11 27.32
CA ASP A 80 11.88 -4.77 26.86
C ASP A 80 10.68 -4.16 26.13
N ASP A 81 10.12 -3.09 26.72
CA ASP A 81 8.91 -2.44 26.22
C ASP A 81 9.08 -1.87 24.80
N GLU A 82 10.32 -1.63 24.35
CA GLU A 82 10.60 -1.21 22.97
C GLU A 82 10.16 -2.24 21.93
N TYR A 83 10.00 -3.51 22.32
CA TYR A 83 9.63 -4.62 21.43
C TYR A 83 8.15 -5.00 21.51
N ASN A 84 7.35 -4.33 22.36
CA ASN A 84 5.92 -4.64 22.51
C ASN A 84 5.10 -4.39 21.23
N ARG A 85 5.61 -3.56 20.32
CA ARG A 85 4.98 -3.29 19.02
C ARG A 85 5.38 -4.28 17.93
N VAL A 86 6.29 -5.22 18.21
CA VAL A 86 6.69 -6.24 17.23
C VAL A 86 5.48 -7.12 16.92
N GLY A 87 5.03 -7.09 15.67
CA GLY A 87 3.93 -7.92 15.18
C GLY A 87 4.39 -9.07 14.29
N VAL A 88 5.61 -9.00 13.77
CA VAL A 88 6.23 -10.08 12.99
C VAL A 88 7.68 -10.27 13.42
N HIS A 89 8.03 -11.50 13.82
CA HIS A 89 9.39 -11.96 14.04
C HIS A 89 9.87 -12.72 12.82
N ILE A 90 10.82 -12.14 12.10
CA ILE A 90 11.40 -12.70 10.89
C ILE A 90 12.63 -13.52 11.28
N VAL A 91 12.65 -14.79 10.89
CA VAL A 91 13.75 -15.70 11.20
C VAL A 91 14.23 -16.47 9.98
N PHE A 92 15.50 -16.88 9.97
CA PHE A 92 15.95 -17.90 9.03
C PHE A 92 15.64 -19.31 9.52
N ASN A 93 15.75 -19.52 10.82
CA ASN A 93 15.57 -20.81 11.45
C ASN A 93 14.63 -20.66 12.66
N ASN A 94 13.47 -21.29 12.58
CA ASN A 94 12.54 -21.36 13.71
C ASN A 94 12.88 -22.57 14.60
N ASP A 95 14.03 -22.49 15.28
CA ASP A 95 14.61 -23.58 16.07
C ASP A 95 13.84 -23.89 17.35
N ILE A 96 13.17 -22.89 17.93
CA ILE A 96 12.25 -23.06 19.05
C ILE A 96 10.97 -22.24 18.83
N PRO A 97 9.81 -22.71 19.33
CA PRO A 97 8.61 -21.88 19.34
C PRO A 97 8.75 -20.76 20.37
N ILE A 98 8.57 -19.51 19.93
CA ILE A 98 8.51 -18.34 20.81
C ILE A 98 7.04 -18.04 21.11
N ASN A 99 6.64 -18.22 22.36
CA ASN A 99 5.28 -17.92 22.80
C ASN A 99 5.14 -16.44 23.16
N GLN A 100 5.04 -15.60 22.13
CA GLN A 100 4.85 -14.16 22.23
C GLN A 100 3.74 -13.69 21.30
N ASN A 101 3.28 -12.47 21.51
CA ASN A 101 2.22 -11.87 20.73
C ASN A 101 2.75 -11.27 19.41
N PHE A 102 3.29 -12.12 18.54
CA PHE A 102 3.63 -11.80 17.15
C PHE A 102 3.47 -13.02 16.25
N GLU A 103 3.43 -12.81 14.93
CA GLU A 103 3.58 -13.90 13.97
C GLU A 103 5.06 -14.19 13.71
N THR A 104 5.41 -15.47 13.48
CA THR A 104 6.74 -15.83 12.99
C THR A 104 6.71 -16.00 11.48
N LEU A 105 7.63 -15.34 10.78
CA LEU A 105 7.87 -15.51 9.35
C LEU A 105 9.24 -16.14 9.14
N ILE A 106 9.27 -17.30 8.47
CA ILE A 106 10.52 -17.96 8.08
C ILE A 106 10.88 -17.49 6.68
N ILE A 107 12.12 -17.01 6.51
CA ILE A 107 12.68 -16.62 5.21
C ILE A 107 13.90 -17.49 4.93
N GLU A 108 13.91 -18.15 3.78
CA GLU A 108 15.10 -18.87 3.32
C GLU A 108 16.18 -17.85 2.90
N PRO A 109 17.40 -17.89 3.46
CA PRO A 109 18.48 -16.94 3.14
C PRO A 109 18.80 -16.84 1.64
N GLU A 110 18.55 -17.92 0.89
CA GLU A 110 18.75 -18.03 -0.55
C GLU A 110 17.77 -17.15 -1.35
N LEU A 111 16.60 -16.82 -0.78
CA LEU A 111 15.60 -15.95 -1.40
C LEU A 111 15.90 -14.46 -1.22
N LEU A 112 16.94 -14.12 -0.44
CA LEU A 112 17.31 -12.74 -0.20
C LEU A 112 17.97 -12.13 -1.44
N PRO A 113 17.50 -10.95 -1.89
CA PRO A 113 18.09 -10.27 -3.04
C PRO A 113 19.60 -10.03 -2.83
N THR A 114 20.37 -10.12 -3.92
CA THR A 114 21.82 -9.85 -3.87
C THR A 114 22.06 -8.35 -3.67
N ASN A 115 23.24 -8.02 -3.14
CA ASN A 115 23.67 -6.64 -2.92
C ASN A 115 24.13 -5.93 -4.20
N GLU A 116 23.76 -6.42 -5.40
CA GLU A 116 24.12 -5.73 -6.63
C GLU A 116 23.54 -4.31 -6.59
N PRO A 117 24.40 -3.27 -6.64
CA PRO A 117 23.94 -1.93 -6.81
C PRO A 117 23.25 -1.89 -8.18
N THR A 118 21.96 -1.60 -8.22
CA THR A 118 21.36 -1.08 -9.46
C THR A 118 22.16 0.16 -9.84
N ASP A 119 22.79 0.11 -11.02
CA ASP A 119 23.64 1.14 -11.59
C ASP A 119 23.22 2.57 -11.21
N GLY A 120 24.11 3.24 -10.46
CA GLY A 120 23.96 4.64 -10.09
C GLY A 120 24.40 4.88 -8.65
N GLU A 121 25.62 5.39 -8.48
CA GLU A 121 26.06 6.04 -7.24
C GLU A 121 25.05 7.12 -6.86
N ILE A 122 24.23 6.86 -5.84
CA ILE A 122 23.33 7.87 -5.28
C ILE A 122 24.17 8.69 -4.30
N GLU A 123 24.77 9.78 -4.81
CA GLU A 123 25.19 10.87 -3.94
C GLU A 123 23.95 11.41 -3.21
N ILE A 124 23.99 11.25 -1.89
CA ILE A 124 22.99 11.63 -0.91
C ILE A 124 22.74 13.14 -1.01
N ASN A 125 21.67 13.52 -1.69
CA ASN A 125 21.10 14.85 -1.57
C ASN A 125 19.77 14.73 -0.84
N GLU A 126 19.70 15.44 0.29
CA GLU A 126 18.59 15.53 1.23
C GLU A 126 17.23 15.67 0.54
N PHE A 127 16.24 14.96 1.13
CA PHE A 127 14.83 14.80 0.75
C PHE A 127 14.51 13.67 -0.24
N LEU A 128 14.03 12.56 0.36
CA LEU A 128 13.51 11.30 -0.20
C LEU A 128 14.54 10.17 -0.19
N ASP A 129 14.86 9.71 1.02
CA ASP A 129 15.63 8.49 1.19
C ASP A 129 14.71 7.30 0.89
N THR A 130 14.84 6.80 -0.35
CA THR A 130 14.40 5.49 -0.87
C THR A 130 12.95 5.31 -1.35
N LEU A 131 12.76 4.34 -2.27
CA LEU A 131 11.47 3.89 -2.79
C LEU A 131 10.54 3.36 -1.68
N ASP A 132 11.08 3.01 -0.51
CA ASP A 132 10.36 2.40 0.59
C ASP A 132 9.46 3.42 1.32
N GLU A 133 9.94 4.65 1.51
CA GLU A 133 9.09 5.75 1.98
C GLU A 133 7.94 6.04 1.01
N LEU A 134 8.21 5.91 -0.29
CA LEU A 134 7.20 6.17 -1.32
C LEU A 134 6.02 5.20 -1.23
N GLN A 135 6.26 3.95 -0.84
CA GLN A 135 5.21 2.95 -0.62
C GLN A 135 4.30 3.36 0.54
N ASN A 136 4.86 3.83 1.66
CA ASN A 136 4.09 4.38 2.78
C ASN A 136 3.12 5.48 2.32
N TYR A 137 3.62 6.45 1.56
CA TYR A 137 2.81 7.53 1.04
C TYR A 137 1.73 7.05 0.05
N ALA A 138 2.05 6.07 -0.79
CA ALA A 138 1.10 5.47 -1.72
C ALA A 138 -0.04 4.76 -0.98
N LEU A 139 0.31 3.95 0.03
CA LEU A 139 -0.63 3.24 0.88
C LEU A 139 -1.51 4.21 1.68
N LEU A 140 -0.91 5.19 2.35
CA LEU A 140 -1.64 6.21 3.11
C LEU A 140 -2.68 6.93 2.24
N ARG A 141 -2.30 7.28 1.00
CA ARG A 141 -3.22 7.91 0.05
C ARG A 141 -4.38 6.99 -0.31
N LEU A 142 -4.11 5.71 -0.57
CA LEU A 142 -5.12 4.73 -0.91
C LEU A 142 -6.08 4.47 0.27
N LEU A 143 -5.55 4.31 1.47
CA LEU A 143 -6.34 4.12 2.68
C LEU A 143 -7.21 5.33 2.97
N ARG A 144 -6.69 6.57 2.90
CA ARG A 144 -7.53 7.77 3.07
C ARG A 144 -8.70 7.80 2.09
N LYS A 145 -8.44 7.52 0.81
CA LYS A 145 -9.50 7.44 -0.22
C LYS A 145 -10.52 6.35 0.07
N THR A 146 -10.05 5.21 0.57
CA THR A 146 -10.90 4.08 0.96
C THR A 146 -11.79 4.46 2.16
N SER A 147 -11.33 5.37 3.03
CA SER A 147 -12.07 5.81 4.22
C SER A 147 -13.18 6.76 3.82
N GLU A 148 -12.86 7.70 2.92
CA GLU A 148 -13.86 8.53 2.24
C GLU A 148 -14.91 7.66 1.51
N ALA A 149 -14.48 6.60 0.82
CA ALA A 149 -15.38 5.69 0.12
C ALA A 149 -16.29 4.89 1.07
N LYS A 150 -15.76 4.40 2.19
CA LYS A 150 -16.53 3.70 3.23
C LYS A 150 -17.64 4.59 3.79
N LEU A 151 -17.32 5.85 4.12
CA LEU A 151 -18.31 6.83 4.57
C LEU A 151 -19.44 7.08 3.56
N LEU A 152 -19.14 7.02 2.26
CA LEU A 152 -20.18 7.13 1.24
C LEU A 152 -21.07 5.89 1.25
N LEU A 153 -20.48 4.69 1.26
CA LEU A 153 -21.21 3.42 1.25
C LEU A 153 -22.10 3.21 2.48
N GLU A 154 -21.74 3.79 3.62
CA GLU A 154 -22.58 3.81 4.83
C GLU A 154 -23.80 4.71 4.70
N ARG A 155 -23.76 5.71 3.80
CA ARG A 155 -24.79 6.75 3.67
C ARG A 155 -25.66 6.61 2.42
N MET A 156 -25.19 5.89 1.40
CA MET A 156 -25.89 5.78 0.12
C MET A 156 -25.58 4.44 -0.58
N PRO A 157 -26.47 3.99 -1.50
CA PRO A 157 -26.22 2.79 -2.30
C PRO A 157 -24.92 2.86 -3.11
N ILE A 158 -24.37 1.69 -3.46
CA ILE A 158 -23.09 1.53 -4.20
C ILE A 158 -23.06 2.40 -5.47
N GLU A 159 -24.14 2.40 -6.25
CA GLU A 159 -24.27 3.22 -7.46
C GLU A 159 -24.11 4.71 -7.16
N ASN A 160 -24.84 5.23 -6.17
CA ASN A 160 -24.77 6.63 -5.77
C ASN A 160 -23.40 6.99 -5.19
N ALA A 161 -22.79 6.09 -4.42
CA ALA A 161 -21.45 6.28 -3.88
C ALA A 161 -20.41 6.36 -4.99
N PHE A 162 -20.52 5.51 -6.02
CA PHE A 162 -19.65 5.55 -7.18
C PHE A 162 -19.86 6.82 -8.01
N GLU A 163 -21.11 7.19 -8.29
CA GLU A 163 -21.44 8.41 -9.02
C GLU A 163 -20.89 9.67 -8.29
N PHE A 164 -21.10 9.77 -6.98
CA PHE A 164 -20.61 10.87 -6.17
C PHE A 164 -19.07 10.95 -6.17
N SER A 165 -18.40 9.81 -6.00
CA SER A 165 -16.94 9.70 -6.06
C SER A 165 -16.41 10.14 -7.43
N LEU A 166 -17.04 9.67 -8.51
CA LEU A 166 -16.68 10.01 -9.88
C LEU A 166 -16.87 11.50 -10.18
N ARG A 167 -18.02 12.09 -9.81
CA ARG A 167 -18.28 13.53 -9.98
C ARG A 167 -17.23 14.38 -9.25
N ASN A 168 -16.91 14.05 -8.01
CA ASN A 168 -15.88 14.75 -7.24
C ASN A 168 -14.49 14.63 -7.87
N PHE A 169 -14.15 13.44 -8.36
CA PHE A 169 -12.89 13.22 -9.07
C PHE A 169 -12.82 14.03 -10.36
N LEU A 170 -13.87 13.99 -11.21
CA LEU A 170 -13.92 14.72 -12.47
C LEU A 170 -13.92 16.23 -12.27
N ASN A 171 -14.60 16.75 -11.25
CA ASN A 171 -14.54 18.18 -10.89
C ASN A 171 -13.10 18.61 -10.53
N LYS A 172 -12.38 17.80 -9.75
CA LYS A 172 -10.96 18.03 -9.43
C LYS A 172 -10.05 17.85 -10.65
N TYR A 173 -10.40 16.95 -11.56
CA TYR A 173 -9.68 16.72 -12.81
C TYR A 173 -9.79 17.96 -13.73
N ARG A 174 -11.01 18.50 -13.86
CA ARG A 174 -11.33 19.72 -14.64
C ARG A 174 -10.60 20.96 -14.12
N SER A 175 -10.56 21.15 -12.79
CA SER A 175 -9.98 22.37 -12.18
C SER A 175 -8.46 22.49 -12.34
N ARG A 176 -7.78 21.41 -12.75
CA ARG A 176 -6.34 21.42 -13.00
C ARG A 176 -6.08 22.08 -14.37
N LYS A 177 -5.63 23.34 -14.34
CA LYS A 177 -5.31 24.26 -15.47
C LYS A 177 -4.59 23.68 -16.70
N ARG A 178 -4.05 22.45 -16.64
CA ARG A 178 -3.30 21.79 -17.72
C ARG A 178 -3.97 20.52 -18.28
N ARG A 179 -5.23 20.22 -17.94
CA ARG A 179 -5.93 18.99 -18.37
C ARG A 179 -7.28 19.16 -19.09
N PRO A 180 -7.57 20.22 -19.89
CA PRO A 180 -8.79 20.24 -20.68
C PRO A 180 -8.60 19.41 -21.97
N VAL A 181 -8.44 18.09 -21.83
CA VAL A 181 -8.43 17.16 -22.97
C VAL A 181 -9.87 16.79 -23.37
N TYR A 182 -10.74 16.65 -22.37
CA TYR A 182 -12.14 16.29 -22.56
C TYR A 182 -13.02 17.53 -22.41
N LYS A 183 -14.01 17.65 -23.29
CA LYS A 183 -15.07 18.64 -23.15
C LYS A 183 -16.01 18.24 -22.02
N GLU A 184 -16.77 19.21 -21.50
CA GLU A 184 -17.69 19.00 -20.39
C GLU A 184 -18.72 17.92 -20.72
N GLU A 185 -19.24 17.94 -21.96
CA GLU A 185 -20.27 17.01 -22.42
C GLU A 185 -19.79 15.57 -22.36
N ILE A 186 -18.54 15.31 -22.78
CA ILE A 186 -17.94 13.96 -22.74
C ILE A 186 -17.83 13.44 -21.30
N LEU A 187 -17.48 14.31 -20.36
CA LEU A 187 -17.33 13.94 -18.97
C LEU A 187 -18.69 13.67 -18.30
N GLU A 188 -19.73 14.40 -18.67
CA GLU A 188 -21.10 14.09 -18.23
C GLU A 188 -21.65 12.81 -18.87
N GLU A 189 -21.35 12.52 -20.14
CA GLU A 189 -21.71 11.26 -20.80
C GLU A 189 -21.12 10.04 -20.07
N VAL A 190 -19.86 10.13 -19.60
CA VAL A 190 -19.23 9.09 -18.77
C VAL A 190 -20.01 8.87 -17.47
N ILE A 191 -20.47 9.94 -16.81
CA ILE A 191 -21.25 9.83 -15.57
C ILE A 191 -22.63 9.21 -15.84
N GLN A 192 -23.29 9.61 -16.93
CA GLN A 192 -24.62 9.10 -17.30
C GLN A 192 -24.58 7.61 -17.67
N THR A 193 -23.50 7.16 -18.30
CA THR A 193 -23.31 5.76 -18.74
C THR A 193 -22.82 4.85 -17.60
N LEU A 194 -22.43 5.43 -16.46
CA LEU A 194 -21.88 4.72 -15.30
C LEU A 194 -22.73 3.52 -14.86
N LYS A 195 -24.05 3.66 -14.88
CA LYS A 195 -25.01 2.64 -14.42
C LYS A 195 -24.88 1.31 -15.16
N ASN A 196 -24.42 1.36 -16.41
CA ASN A 196 -24.26 0.19 -17.26
C ASN A 196 -22.80 -0.23 -17.42
N SER A 197 -21.89 0.36 -16.64
CA SER A 197 -20.47 0.12 -16.76
C SER A 197 -20.03 -1.15 -16.03
N GLU A 198 -19.09 -1.89 -16.62
CA GLU A 198 -18.40 -3.02 -15.96
C GLU A 198 -17.75 -2.61 -14.64
N MET A 199 -17.35 -1.34 -14.50
CA MET A 199 -16.80 -0.78 -13.26
C MET A 199 -17.82 -0.69 -12.13
N LEU A 200 -19.11 -0.51 -12.42
CA LEU A 200 -20.16 -0.59 -11.40
C LEU A 200 -20.49 -2.06 -11.08
N TYR A 201 -20.60 -2.91 -12.11
CA TYR A 201 -20.90 -4.33 -11.91
C TYR A 201 -19.86 -5.05 -11.05
N ILE A 202 -18.57 -4.75 -11.20
CA ILE A 202 -17.55 -5.35 -10.32
C ILE A 202 -17.74 -4.95 -8.85
N LEU A 203 -18.21 -3.74 -8.55
CA LEU A 203 -18.46 -3.31 -7.18
C LEU A 203 -19.64 -4.10 -6.58
N TYR A 204 -20.67 -4.37 -7.37
CA TYR A 204 -21.77 -5.26 -6.95
C TYR A 204 -21.30 -6.70 -6.73
N ASP A 205 -20.44 -7.22 -7.60
CA ASP A 205 -19.88 -8.57 -7.46
C ASP A 205 -19.03 -8.69 -6.18
N ILE A 206 -18.19 -7.69 -5.88
CA ILE A 206 -17.40 -7.62 -4.64
C ILE A 206 -18.32 -7.55 -3.42
N ALA A 207 -19.33 -6.66 -3.44
CA ALA A 207 -20.27 -6.52 -2.33
C ALA A 207 -21.06 -7.80 -2.04
N LYS A 208 -21.34 -8.60 -3.08
CA LYS A 208 -21.99 -9.90 -2.97
C LYS A 208 -21.02 -11.04 -2.66
N GLN A 209 -19.73 -10.76 -2.52
CA GLN A 209 -18.67 -11.75 -2.32
C GLN A 209 -18.68 -12.83 -3.42
N ALA A 210 -18.95 -12.42 -4.67
CA ALA A 210 -18.93 -13.33 -5.80
C ALA A 210 -17.53 -13.91 -5.99
N ASP A 211 -17.46 -15.18 -6.37
CA ASP A 211 -16.20 -15.84 -6.70
C ASP A 211 -15.73 -15.41 -8.10
N PHE A 212 -14.59 -14.71 -8.16
CA PHE A 212 -13.93 -14.35 -9.41
C PHE A 212 -12.47 -13.94 -9.17
N ASN A 213 -11.65 -14.05 -10.22
CA ASN A 213 -10.27 -13.58 -10.20
C ASN A 213 -10.21 -12.04 -10.23
N VAL A 214 -9.96 -11.42 -9.07
CA VAL A 214 -9.89 -9.96 -8.92
C VAL A 214 -8.83 -9.32 -9.81
N PRO A 215 -7.56 -9.77 -9.84
CA PRO A 215 -6.53 -9.17 -10.69
C PRO A 215 -6.89 -9.20 -12.18
N GLU A 216 -7.41 -10.33 -12.67
CA GLU A 216 -7.82 -10.47 -14.07
C GLU A 216 -8.95 -9.50 -14.43
N ARG A 217 -9.99 -9.42 -13.58
CA ARG A 217 -11.11 -8.49 -13.82
C ARG A 217 -10.65 -7.04 -13.77
N PHE A 218 -9.84 -6.64 -12.80
CA PHE A 218 -9.31 -5.28 -12.74
C PHE A 218 -8.43 -4.95 -13.95
N TYR A 219 -7.63 -5.91 -14.44
CA TYR A 219 -6.88 -5.73 -15.68
C TYR A 219 -7.81 -5.57 -16.91
N LYS A 220 -8.91 -6.34 -17.00
CA LYS A 220 -9.94 -6.16 -18.04
C LYS A 220 -10.58 -4.78 -17.98
N LEU A 221 -10.80 -4.21 -16.78
CA LEU A 221 -11.34 -2.86 -16.61
C LEU A 221 -10.40 -1.77 -17.15
N THR A 222 -9.09 -2.00 -17.17
CA THR A 222 -8.17 -1.04 -17.82
C THR A 222 -8.40 -0.94 -19.35
N LYS A 223 -9.00 -1.97 -19.95
CA LYS A 223 -9.26 -2.05 -21.40
C LYS A 223 -10.71 -1.73 -21.77
N THR A 224 -11.64 -1.88 -20.84
CA THR A 224 -13.09 -1.75 -21.09
C THR A 224 -13.57 -0.33 -20.84
N ARG A 225 -14.15 0.32 -21.86
CA ARG A 225 -14.65 1.70 -21.76
C ARG A 225 -15.89 1.80 -20.88
N ILE A 226 -16.02 2.92 -20.18
CA ILE A 226 -17.32 3.37 -19.65
C ILE A 226 -18.12 3.99 -20.79
N ASP A 227 -17.51 4.95 -21.49
CA ASP A 227 -18.04 5.65 -22.65
C ASP A 227 -16.89 6.13 -23.58
N LYS A 228 -16.72 7.43 -23.81
CA LYS A 228 -15.71 8.02 -24.69
C LYS A 228 -14.38 8.34 -24.01
N GLU A 229 -14.17 7.90 -22.76
CA GLU A 229 -12.93 8.19 -22.05
C GLU A 229 -11.72 7.44 -22.63
N GLY A 230 -10.59 8.14 -22.72
CA GLY A 230 -9.31 7.55 -23.09
C GLY A 230 -8.72 6.69 -21.98
N LYS A 231 -7.72 5.87 -22.34
CA LYS A 231 -7.07 4.90 -21.43
C LYS A 231 -6.56 5.51 -20.13
N ASN A 232 -5.99 6.73 -20.18
CA ASN A 232 -5.48 7.42 -18.99
C ASN A 232 -6.59 7.82 -18.02
N LEU A 233 -7.67 8.45 -18.52
CA LEU A 233 -8.78 8.86 -17.67
C LEU A 233 -9.46 7.63 -17.07
N ARG A 234 -9.62 6.57 -17.85
CA ARG A 234 -10.13 5.28 -17.37
C ARG A 234 -9.32 4.72 -16.20
N LEU A 235 -7.99 4.65 -16.35
CA LEU A 235 -7.12 4.16 -15.28
C LEU A 235 -7.19 5.08 -14.05
N GLU A 236 -7.27 6.40 -14.24
CA GLU A 236 -7.44 7.32 -13.11
C GLU A 236 -8.81 7.14 -12.42
N ILE A 237 -9.90 6.87 -13.13
CA ILE A 237 -11.22 6.55 -12.55
C ILE A 237 -11.15 5.23 -11.78
N LEU A 238 -10.58 4.18 -12.37
CA LEU A 238 -10.41 2.88 -11.71
C LEU A 238 -9.62 3.03 -10.41
N LEU A 239 -8.53 3.79 -10.44
CA LEU A 239 -7.64 4.01 -9.29
C LEU A 239 -8.23 4.92 -8.22
N ASN A 240 -8.90 6.01 -8.61
CA ASN A 240 -9.32 7.05 -7.66
C ASN A 240 -10.75 6.89 -7.15
N CYS A 241 -11.58 6.11 -7.85
CA CYS A 241 -12.99 5.92 -7.53
C CYS A 241 -13.31 4.45 -7.25
N VAL A 242 -13.02 3.54 -8.20
CA VAL A 242 -13.44 2.13 -8.10
C VAL A 242 -12.63 1.37 -7.06
N LEU A 243 -11.29 1.43 -7.10
CA LEU A 243 -10.42 0.70 -6.16
C LEU A 243 -10.73 1.06 -4.68
N PRO A 244 -10.89 2.35 -4.30
CA PRO A 244 -11.29 2.69 -2.94
C PRO A 244 -12.65 2.13 -2.52
N LEU A 245 -13.65 2.14 -3.42
CA LEU A 245 -14.97 1.55 -3.13
C LEU A 245 -14.87 0.02 -3.02
N ALA A 246 -14.10 -0.62 -3.90
CA ALA A 246 -13.85 -2.05 -3.87
C ALA A 246 -13.18 -2.48 -2.56
N LEU A 247 -12.13 -1.77 -2.13
CA LEU A 247 -11.45 -2.04 -0.85
C LEU A 247 -12.36 -1.82 0.37
N ALA A 248 -13.36 -0.95 0.27
CA ALA A 248 -14.33 -0.72 1.34
C ALA A 248 -15.44 -1.81 1.39
N LEU A 249 -15.71 -2.49 0.28
CA LEU A 249 -16.75 -3.54 0.17
C LEU A 249 -16.24 -4.97 0.38
N THR A 250 -14.94 -5.16 0.26
CA THR A 250 -14.31 -6.48 0.09
C THR A 250 -14.10 -7.28 1.38
N ASN A 251 -14.11 -8.61 1.26
CA ASN A 251 -13.68 -9.55 2.30
C ASN A 251 -12.15 -9.69 2.35
N GLU A 252 -11.62 -10.56 3.23
CA GLU A 252 -10.18 -10.71 3.45
C GLU A 252 -9.41 -11.14 2.20
N GLU A 253 -9.88 -12.16 1.48
CA GLU A 253 -9.17 -12.74 0.33
C GLU A 253 -9.14 -11.78 -0.87
N GLN A 254 -10.29 -11.18 -1.19
CA GLN A 254 -10.39 -10.23 -2.28
C GLN A 254 -9.61 -8.94 -1.96
N ARG A 255 -9.47 -8.55 -0.68
CA ARG A 255 -8.63 -7.40 -0.26
C ARG A 255 -7.17 -7.58 -0.63
N ILE A 256 -6.59 -8.75 -0.33
CA ILE A 256 -5.20 -9.09 -0.70
C ILE A 256 -5.04 -8.95 -2.21
N SER A 257 -5.98 -9.50 -2.97
CA SER A 257 -5.94 -9.45 -4.43
C SER A 257 -6.05 -8.03 -5.01
N LEU A 258 -6.83 -7.14 -4.38
CA LEU A 258 -6.91 -5.73 -4.75
C LEU A 258 -5.60 -4.98 -4.48
N PHE A 259 -4.94 -5.26 -3.34
CA PHE A 259 -3.63 -4.69 -3.05
C PHE A 259 -2.57 -5.18 -4.03
N VAL A 260 -2.54 -6.48 -4.34
CA VAL A 260 -1.63 -7.03 -5.37
C VAL A 260 -1.82 -6.28 -6.69
N TRP A 261 -3.06 -6.04 -7.13
CA TRP A 261 -3.31 -5.24 -8.33
C TRP A 261 -2.77 -3.81 -8.23
N PHE A 262 -3.04 -3.11 -7.12
CA PHE A 262 -2.55 -1.74 -6.91
C PHE A 262 -1.03 -1.63 -6.98
N TRP A 263 -0.32 -2.58 -6.37
CA TRP A 263 1.13 -2.58 -6.29
C TRP A 263 1.83 -3.04 -7.57
N SER A 264 1.18 -3.89 -8.37
CA SER A 264 1.76 -4.45 -9.60
C SER A 264 1.35 -3.74 -10.89
N THR A 265 0.34 -2.85 -10.85
CA THR A 265 -0.19 -2.22 -12.08
C THR A 265 0.78 -1.18 -12.66
N PRO A 266 1.25 -1.35 -13.92
CA PRO A 266 2.10 -0.37 -14.58
C PRO A 266 1.40 0.97 -14.81
N ALA A 267 2.15 2.05 -14.67
CA ALA A 267 1.66 3.37 -15.07
C ALA A 267 1.64 3.49 -16.60
N LEU A 268 0.59 4.11 -17.14
CA LEU A 268 0.47 4.30 -18.60
C LEU A 268 1.33 5.43 -19.14
N ASN A 269 1.55 6.49 -18.35
CA ASN A 269 2.29 7.68 -18.74
C ASN A 269 2.92 8.33 -17.51
N SER A 270 4.04 9.02 -17.70
CA SER A 270 4.69 9.79 -16.64
C SER A 270 4.06 11.17 -16.47
N TYR A 271 3.88 11.60 -15.22
CA TYR A 271 3.49 12.96 -14.92
C TYR A 271 4.70 13.88 -14.96
N GLY A 272 4.73 14.82 -15.92
CA GLY A 272 5.87 15.73 -16.07
C GLY A 272 6.14 16.61 -14.83
N VAL A 273 5.13 16.90 -14.00
CA VAL A 273 5.35 17.59 -12.71
C VAL A 273 6.10 16.72 -11.71
N LEU A 274 5.80 15.41 -11.69
CA LEU A 274 6.48 14.47 -10.82
C LEU A 274 7.90 14.23 -11.32
N THR A 275 8.11 14.06 -12.63
CA THR A 275 9.46 13.93 -13.22
C THR A 275 10.37 15.10 -12.86
N ARG A 276 9.83 16.33 -12.80
CA ARG A 276 10.61 17.51 -12.41
C ARG A 276 10.93 17.56 -10.92
N LYS A 277 10.00 17.13 -10.06
CA LYS A 277 10.13 17.20 -8.60
C LYS A 277 10.85 15.99 -7.98
N PHE A 278 10.78 14.83 -8.64
CA PHE A 278 11.28 13.54 -8.17
C PHE A 278 12.17 12.92 -9.25
N LYS A 279 13.33 13.54 -9.51
CA LYS A 279 14.18 13.17 -10.67
C LYS A 279 14.69 11.73 -10.60
N GLN A 280 14.97 11.23 -9.40
CA GLN A 280 15.56 9.92 -9.16
C GLN A 280 14.53 8.80 -8.96
N ILE A 281 13.23 9.13 -8.89
CA ILE A 281 12.18 8.14 -8.65
C ILE A 281 11.47 7.83 -9.98
N PRO A 282 11.51 6.57 -10.46
CA PRO A 282 10.79 6.19 -11.65
C PRO A 282 9.27 6.22 -11.46
N GLN A 283 8.55 6.30 -12.57
CA GLN A 283 7.08 6.27 -12.61
C GLN A 283 6.58 5.03 -13.35
N ASN A 284 7.19 3.88 -13.07
CA ASN A 284 6.91 2.62 -13.76
C ASN A 284 5.55 2.03 -13.33
N PHE A 285 5.15 2.27 -12.07
CA PHE A 285 3.92 1.74 -11.48
C PHE A 285 3.01 2.85 -10.96
N ILE A 286 1.70 2.57 -10.90
CA ILE A 286 0.70 3.54 -10.45
C ILE A 286 0.92 3.97 -9.00
N TRP A 287 1.39 3.06 -8.14
CA TRP A 287 1.61 3.34 -6.72
C TRP A 287 2.73 4.37 -6.53
N GLN A 288 3.79 4.33 -7.36
CA GLN A 288 4.88 5.31 -7.30
C GLN A 288 4.33 6.71 -7.54
N GLN A 289 3.49 6.85 -8.56
CA GLN A 289 2.80 8.11 -8.86
C GLN A 289 1.89 8.55 -7.72
N GLN A 290 1.15 7.61 -7.11
CA GLN A 290 0.30 7.91 -5.96
C GLN A 290 1.09 8.37 -4.74
N GLY A 291 2.21 7.73 -4.43
CA GLY A 291 3.10 8.12 -3.33
C GLY A 291 3.66 9.53 -3.55
N MET A 292 4.16 9.82 -4.75
CA MET A 292 4.70 11.15 -5.07
C MET A 292 3.61 12.22 -5.02
N LEU A 293 2.40 11.93 -5.52
CA LEU A 293 1.26 12.84 -5.42
C LEU A 293 0.83 13.06 -3.96
N GLU A 294 0.98 12.07 -3.10
CA GLU A 294 0.70 12.19 -1.67
C GLU A 294 1.72 13.06 -0.95
N ILE A 295 3.01 12.84 -1.23
CA ILE A 295 4.11 13.71 -0.79
C ILE A 295 3.76 15.15 -1.16
N LEU A 296 3.50 15.44 -2.45
CA LEU A 296 3.15 16.80 -2.87
C LEU A 296 1.90 17.34 -2.16
N TYR A 297 0.89 16.51 -1.93
CA TYR A 297 -0.33 16.92 -1.21
C TYR A 297 -0.05 17.31 0.25
N GLN A 298 0.84 16.59 0.93
CA GLN A 298 1.21 16.91 2.31
C GLN A 298 2.13 18.14 2.39
N PHE A 299 3.05 18.31 1.45
CA PHE A 299 4.04 19.40 1.49
C PHE A 299 3.55 20.73 0.89
N ASP A 300 2.56 20.74 -0.02
CA ASP A 300 1.89 21.99 -0.42
C ASP A 300 1.11 22.62 0.77
N LYS A 301 0.82 21.84 1.83
CA LYS A 301 0.26 22.33 3.10
C LYS A 301 1.37 22.76 4.08
N LYS A 302 2.24 23.72 3.71
CA LYS A 302 3.19 24.48 4.56
C LYS A 302 3.58 23.86 5.95
N THR A 303 4.08 22.63 6.00
CA THR A 303 4.62 22.04 7.24
C THR A 303 5.87 21.24 6.89
N LYS A 304 6.95 21.53 7.63
CA LYS A 304 8.25 20.84 7.53
C LYS A 304 8.05 19.34 7.80
N ILE A 305 8.86 18.49 7.18
CA ILE A 305 8.93 17.06 7.52
C ILE A 305 9.23 16.94 9.02
N SER A 306 8.29 16.34 9.74
CA SER A 306 8.60 15.61 10.96
C SER A 306 8.45 14.13 10.65
N ASN A 307 9.25 13.30 11.32
CA ASN A 307 9.11 11.83 11.36
C ASN A 307 7.74 11.36 11.88
N SER A 308 6.82 12.27 12.21
CA SER A 308 5.51 12.00 12.79
C SER A 308 4.40 11.75 11.76
N ASN A 309 4.71 11.56 10.47
CA ASN A 309 3.67 11.29 9.46
C ASN A 309 3.15 9.85 9.48
N PHE A 310 3.85 8.90 10.11
CA PHE A 310 3.40 7.51 10.30
C PHE A 310 2.20 7.40 11.26
N LEU A 311 2.07 8.31 12.24
CA LEU A 311 0.88 8.41 13.08
C LEU A 311 -0.41 8.53 12.26
N LYS A 312 -0.36 9.06 11.03
CA LYS A 312 -1.55 9.20 10.18
C LYS A 312 -2.05 7.89 9.60
N ILE A 313 -1.20 6.88 9.33
CA ILE A 313 -1.69 5.58 8.84
C ILE A 313 -2.46 4.89 9.98
N GLY A 314 -1.90 4.88 11.19
CA GLY A 314 -2.60 4.39 12.38
C GLY A 314 -3.92 5.12 12.64
N GLU A 315 -3.94 6.46 12.56
CA GLU A 315 -5.18 7.26 12.66
C GLU A 315 -6.21 6.89 11.58
N VAL A 316 -5.77 6.71 10.34
CA VAL A 316 -6.64 6.28 9.23
C VAL A 316 -7.15 4.86 9.48
N LEU A 317 -6.34 3.94 9.98
CA LEU A 317 -6.75 2.57 10.30
C LEU A 317 -7.70 2.49 11.50
N ASN A 318 -7.51 3.33 12.52
CA ASN A 318 -8.43 3.46 13.65
C ASN A 318 -9.84 3.85 13.18
N PHE A 319 -9.93 4.70 12.14
CA PHE A 319 -11.20 5.02 11.50
C PHE A 319 -11.83 3.81 10.80
N PHE A 320 -11.02 2.86 10.35
CA PHE A 320 -11.47 1.77 9.52
C PHE A 320 -11.99 0.53 10.26
N HIS A 321 -11.70 0.35 11.55
CA HIS A 321 -11.80 -0.97 12.20
C HIS A 321 -11.18 -2.08 11.32
N ILE A 322 -10.07 -1.78 10.64
CA ILE A 322 -9.32 -2.81 9.94
C ILE A 322 -8.46 -3.49 11.00
N GLY A 323 -8.96 -4.63 11.49
CA GLY A 323 -8.31 -5.54 12.45
C GLY A 323 -7.85 -4.88 13.76
N ALA A 324 -8.35 -5.36 14.89
CA ALA A 324 -7.49 -5.28 16.06
C ALA A 324 -6.20 -6.05 15.71
N PRO A 325 -5.00 -5.57 16.08
CA PRO A 325 -3.86 -6.46 16.07
C PRO A 325 -4.28 -7.74 16.82
N PRO A 326 -4.02 -8.95 16.31
CA PRO A 326 -4.27 -10.18 17.07
C PRO A 326 -3.37 -10.24 18.32
N PHE A 327 -2.49 -9.26 18.46
CA PHE A 327 -1.54 -9.02 19.51
C PHE A 327 -2.11 -7.91 20.40
N PRO A 328 -2.33 -8.17 21.71
CA PRO A 328 -2.99 -7.25 22.65
C PRO A 328 -2.27 -5.92 22.86
#